data_AF-A0A958JF08-F1
#
_entry.id   AF-A0A958JF08-F1
#
_cell.length_a   1.000
_cell.length_b   1.000
_cell.length_c   1.000
_cell.angle_alpha   90.00
_cell.angle_beta   90.00
_cell.angle_gamma   90.00
#
_symmetry.space_group_name_H-M   'P 1'
#
loop_
_entity.id
_entity.type
_entity.pdbx_description
1 polymer ?
#
loop_
_entity_poly.entity_id
_entity_poly.type
_entity_poly.pdbx_seq_one_letter_code
_entity_poly.pdbx_strand_id
1 'polypeptide(L)'
;MKMKTACAAFASVLLILTVALAADHNEAPGIMGAEQSFFDITDVFAFKSPNDPGRLVLVIGAFSPVAATTPPLFSNDGRYELYVDTNDDFVSDATIVTEFETQDGGVQTFRMRGVPGAGTITGTVSLGSDANVASSGDALGFAGLRDDHFFFDANAFRAFTASPCVPTAGLRCPGTGDPTNFFGAFNTATIVVEFPITALPGISAADQGVIHVWGKTFEGM
;
A
#
# COMPACT_ATOMS: atom_id res chain seq x y z
N MET A 1 10.50 -41.97 -59.00
CA MET A 1 9.62 -41.33 -58.00
C MET A 1 10.40 -41.29 -56.69
N LYS A 2 10.86 -40.11 -56.23
CA LYS A 2 11.75 -39.97 -55.07
C LYS A 2 10.91 -39.82 -53.79
N MET A 3 11.14 -40.71 -52.83
CA MET A 3 10.52 -40.67 -51.51
C MET A 3 11.26 -39.62 -50.65
N LYS A 4 10.55 -38.60 -50.17
CA LYS A 4 11.09 -37.59 -49.26
C LYS A 4 10.79 -38.01 -47.82
N THR A 5 11.82 -38.39 -47.08
CA THR A 5 11.74 -38.59 -45.63
C THR A 5 11.77 -37.23 -44.95
N ALA A 6 10.68 -36.85 -44.27
CA ALA A 6 10.66 -35.70 -43.37
C ALA A 6 10.66 -36.23 -41.93
N CYS A 7 11.80 -36.08 -41.25
CA CYS A 7 11.90 -36.36 -39.82
C CYS A 7 11.49 -35.08 -39.09
N ALA A 8 10.30 -35.07 -38.48
CA ALA A 8 9.85 -33.95 -37.65
C ALA A 8 10.54 -34.04 -36.28
N ALA A 9 11.41 -33.09 -35.97
CA ALA A 9 11.93 -32.89 -34.63
C ALA A 9 10.84 -32.22 -33.77
N PHE A 10 10.24 -32.96 -32.85
CA PHE A 10 9.40 -32.39 -31.79
C PHE A 10 10.31 -31.83 -30.69
N ALA A 11 10.50 -30.50 -30.66
CA ALA A 11 11.05 -29.81 -29.51
C ALA A 11 9.90 -29.56 -28.52
N SER A 12 9.80 -30.39 -27.48
CA SER A 12 8.88 -30.16 -26.37
C SER A 12 9.38 -28.99 -25.54
N VAL A 13 8.79 -27.80 -25.72
CA VAL A 13 8.99 -26.68 -24.80
C VAL A 13 8.23 -27.01 -23.52
N LEU A 14 8.96 -27.30 -22.44
CA LEU A 14 8.40 -27.48 -21.11
C LEU A 14 8.03 -26.09 -20.56
N LEU A 15 6.77 -25.68 -20.73
CA LEU A 15 6.25 -24.46 -20.13
C LEU A 15 6.06 -24.72 -18.63
N ILE A 16 7.03 -24.34 -17.81
CA ILE A 16 6.87 -24.32 -16.36
C ILE A 16 5.87 -23.19 -16.07
N LEU A 17 4.61 -23.54 -15.81
CA LEU A 17 3.68 -22.60 -15.18
C LEU A 17 4.19 -22.36 -13.76
N THR A 18 4.95 -21.27 -13.59
CA THR A 18 5.00 -20.62 -12.29
C THR A 18 3.58 -20.10 -12.05
N VAL A 19 2.85 -20.76 -11.16
CA VAL A 19 1.62 -20.18 -10.61
C VAL A 19 2.09 -18.89 -9.94
N ALA A 20 1.76 -17.75 -10.52
CA ALA A 20 1.93 -16.49 -9.83
C ALA A 20 1.02 -16.58 -8.61
N LEU A 21 1.60 -16.67 -7.41
CA LEU A 21 0.88 -16.37 -6.18
C LEU A 21 0.56 -14.89 -6.30
N ALA A 22 -0.66 -14.58 -6.73
CA ALA A 22 -1.13 -13.21 -6.77
C ALA A 22 -1.16 -12.67 -5.34
N ALA A 23 -0.85 -11.39 -5.19
CA ALA A 23 -1.01 -10.70 -3.93
C ALA A 23 -2.50 -10.73 -3.51
N ASP A 24 -2.81 -11.36 -2.37
CA ASP A 24 -4.10 -11.32 -1.65
C ASP A 24 -4.04 -10.61 -0.28
N HIS A 25 -3.22 -9.58 -0.11
CA HIS A 25 -3.18 -8.68 1.06
C HIS A 25 -2.97 -9.39 2.42
N ASN A 26 -2.36 -10.58 2.40
CA ASN A 26 -2.06 -11.46 3.53
C ASN A 26 -1.03 -12.56 3.16
N GLU A 27 -0.01 -12.22 2.37
CA GLU A 27 0.83 -13.17 1.63
C GLU A 27 2.15 -13.50 2.32
N ALA A 28 2.56 -12.68 3.28
CA ALA A 28 3.87 -12.84 3.90
C ALA A 28 3.89 -14.14 4.73
N PRO A 29 4.81 -15.09 4.45
CA PRO A 29 4.95 -16.31 5.22
C PRO A 29 5.25 -15.99 6.70
N GLY A 30 4.25 -16.13 7.57
CA GLY A 30 4.36 -15.81 9.00
C GLY A 30 3.19 -14.96 9.55
N ILE A 31 2.57 -14.13 8.70
CA ILE A 31 1.61 -13.09 9.13
C ILE A 31 0.19 -13.62 9.46
N MET A 32 -0.03 -14.94 9.36
CA MET A 32 -1.33 -15.58 9.61
C MET A 32 -1.79 -15.62 11.09
N GLY A 33 -1.25 -14.75 11.96
CA GLY A 33 -1.65 -14.59 13.36
C GLY A 33 -1.99 -13.13 13.68
N ALA A 34 -3.00 -12.91 14.51
CA ALA A 34 -3.60 -11.58 14.77
C ALA A 34 -2.62 -10.48 15.26
N GLU A 35 -1.46 -10.84 15.83
CA GLU A 35 -0.45 -9.87 16.26
C GLU A 35 0.55 -9.47 15.17
N GLN A 36 0.80 -10.31 14.16
CA GLN A 36 1.75 -9.98 13.09
C GLN A 36 1.12 -9.20 11.94
N SER A 37 -0.21 -9.19 11.86
CA SER A 37 -0.95 -8.48 10.81
C SER A 37 -0.79 -6.96 10.88
N PHE A 38 -0.38 -6.38 12.02
CA PHE A 38 -0.07 -4.94 12.13
C PHE A 38 1.05 -4.49 11.19
N PHE A 39 1.97 -5.38 10.86
CA PHE A 39 3.12 -5.06 10.01
C PHE A 39 2.94 -5.55 8.57
N ASP A 40 1.77 -6.08 8.23
CA ASP A 40 1.48 -6.49 6.86
C ASP A 40 1.18 -5.26 6.01
N ILE A 41 2.03 -4.98 5.02
CA ILE A 41 1.84 -3.80 4.17
C ILE A 41 0.74 -4.12 3.16
N THR A 42 -0.30 -3.31 3.19
CA THR A 42 -1.38 -3.40 2.22
C THR A 42 -0.93 -2.81 0.89
N ASP A 43 -0.56 -1.53 0.91
CA ASP A 43 -0.25 -0.74 -0.28
C ASP A 43 0.66 0.44 0.09
N VAL A 44 1.42 0.89 -0.89
CA VAL A 44 2.21 2.14 -0.82
C VAL A 44 1.79 3.04 -1.97
N PHE A 45 1.47 4.30 -1.66
CA PHE A 45 1.13 5.32 -2.65
C PHE A 45 2.08 6.51 -2.58
N ALA A 46 2.41 7.07 -3.74
CA ALA A 46 3.17 8.30 -3.85
C ALA A 46 2.57 9.15 -4.98
N PHE A 47 2.11 10.37 -4.66
CA PHE A 47 1.49 11.25 -5.65
C PHE A 47 1.64 12.71 -5.26
N LYS A 48 1.50 13.61 -6.24
CA LYS A 48 1.42 15.05 -5.98
C LYS A 48 0.07 15.39 -5.37
N SER A 49 0.06 16.25 -4.35
CA SER A 49 -1.20 16.69 -3.75
C SER A 49 -2.10 17.33 -4.82
N PRO A 50 -3.38 16.91 -4.94
CA PRO A 50 -4.30 17.49 -5.92
C PRO A 50 -4.64 18.95 -5.60
N ASN A 51 -4.45 19.37 -4.35
CA ASN A 51 -4.69 20.74 -3.90
C ASN A 51 -3.46 21.63 -4.04
N ASP A 52 -2.26 21.04 -4.06
CA ASP A 52 -0.99 21.74 -4.25
C ASP A 52 0.03 20.82 -4.94
N PRO A 53 0.20 20.93 -6.28
CA PRO A 53 1.16 20.12 -7.02
C PRO A 53 2.63 20.30 -6.62
N GLY A 54 2.94 21.29 -5.76
CA GLY A 54 4.25 21.49 -5.13
C GLY A 54 4.56 20.51 -3.99
N ARG A 55 3.57 19.73 -3.55
CA ARG A 55 3.66 18.84 -2.38
C ARG A 55 3.59 17.38 -2.79
N LEU A 56 4.37 16.56 -2.09
CA LEU A 56 4.38 15.11 -2.21
C LEU A 56 3.52 14.54 -1.09
N VAL A 57 2.60 13.64 -1.44
CA VAL A 57 1.84 12.82 -0.52
C VAL A 57 2.39 11.40 -0.62
N LEU A 58 2.84 10.87 0.52
CA LEU A 58 3.23 9.48 0.67
C LEU A 58 2.26 8.78 1.62
N VAL A 59 1.88 7.56 1.27
CA VAL A 59 0.97 6.73 2.05
C VAL A 59 1.55 5.34 2.18
N ILE A 60 1.50 4.80 3.39
CA ILE A 60 1.67 3.37 3.64
C ILE A 60 0.43 2.90 4.39
N GLY A 61 -0.26 1.93 3.80
CA GLY A 61 -1.28 1.18 4.52
C GLY A 61 -0.66 -0.07 5.14
N ALA A 62 -1.17 -0.45 6.30
CA ALA A 62 -0.86 -1.70 6.95
C ALA A 62 -2.14 -2.34 7.48
N PHE A 63 -2.08 -3.65 7.71
CA PHE A 63 -3.16 -4.47 8.26
C PHE A 63 -4.44 -4.53 7.39
N SER A 64 -4.82 -5.75 7.00
CA SER A 64 -5.93 -6.03 6.07
C SER A 64 -6.84 -7.20 6.49
N PRO A 65 -8.12 -7.22 6.06
CA PRO A 65 -9.04 -6.10 5.98
C PRO A 65 -9.92 -6.12 7.25
N VAL A 66 -10.10 -4.95 7.86
CA VAL A 66 -10.76 -4.85 9.16
C VAL A 66 -12.26 -4.62 8.97
N ALA A 67 -13.08 -5.65 9.17
CA ALA A 67 -14.54 -5.52 9.12
C ALA A 67 -15.08 -4.57 10.21
N ALA A 68 -14.36 -4.52 11.35
CA ALA A 68 -14.37 -3.54 12.43
C ALA A 68 -13.59 -4.19 13.60
N THR A 69 -12.37 -3.75 13.90
CA THR A 69 -11.61 -4.28 15.03
C THR A 69 -11.30 -3.18 16.00
N THR A 70 -11.67 -3.46 17.24
CA THR A 70 -11.27 -2.75 18.46
C THR A 70 -9.79 -2.36 18.39
N PRO A 71 -9.45 -1.11 18.74
CA PRO A 71 -8.05 -0.68 18.89
C PRO A 71 -7.23 -1.63 19.79
N PRO A 72 -5.89 -1.65 19.65
CA PRO A 72 -5.07 -0.74 18.85
C PRO A 72 -5.08 -1.09 17.36
N LEU A 73 -4.97 -0.05 16.52
CA LEU A 73 -4.90 -0.20 15.06
C LEU A 73 -3.46 -0.42 14.56
N PHE A 74 -2.49 0.05 15.34
CA PHE A 74 -1.08 -0.03 15.05
C PHE A 74 -0.36 -0.61 16.25
N SER A 75 0.60 -1.51 16.02
CA SER A 75 1.49 -2.00 17.08
C SER A 75 2.40 -0.89 17.59
N ASN A 76 2.63 -0.86 18.91
CA ASN A 76 3.63 -0.01 19.57
C ASN A 76 5.01 -0.70 19.70
N ASP A 77 5.13 -1.93 19.24
CA ASP A 77 6.38 -2.71 19.26
C ASP A 77 6.93 -2.88 17.85
N GLY A 78 7.25 -1.76 17.21
CA GLY A 78 7.76 -1.75 15.86
C GLY A 78 7.62 -0.39 15.18
N ARG A 79 7.90 -0.36 13.88
CA ARG A 79 7.90 0.88 13.09
C ARG A 79 7.52 0.65 11.63
N TYR A 80 7.05 1.72 11.02
CA TYR A 80 6.57 1.79 9.64
C TYR A 80 7.42 2.82 8.92
N GLU A 81 8.11 2.40 7.87
CA GLU A 81 9.09 3.22 7.17
C GLU A 81 8.68 3.43 5.71
N LEU A 82 8.76 4.68 5.27
CA LEU A 82 8.68 5.09 3.88
C LEU A 82 10.06 5.61 3.47
N TYR A 83 10.60 5.06 2.39
CA TYR A 83 11.89 5.46 1.84
C TYR A 83 11.69 6.24 0.56
N VAL A 84 12.56 7.22 0.35
CA VAL A 84 12.54 8.09 -0.81
C VAL A 84 13.94 8.16 -1.40
N ASP A 85 14.05 7.82 -2.68
CA ASP A 85 15.26 8.01 -3.50
C ASP A 85 14.95 9.05 -4.59
N THR A 86 15.88 9.99 -4.75
CA THR A 86 15.78 11.13 -5.66
C THR A 86 16.87 11.15 -6.72
N ASN A 87 17.77 10.16 -6.72
CA ASN A 87 18.97 10.15 -7.53
C ASN A 87 19.18 8.86 -8.36
N ASP A 88 18.27 7.89 -8.27
CA ASP A 88 18.23 6.65 -9.09
C ASP A 88 19.40 5.68 -8.79
N ASP A 89 19.97 5.74 -7.58
CA ASP A 89 20.94 4.76 -7.09
C ASP A 89 20.28 3.63 -6.27
N PHE A 90 18.96 3.70 -6.05
CA PHE A 90 18.17 2.77 -5.24
C PHE A 90 18.64 2.69 -3.78
N VAL A 91 19.24 3.77 -3.27
CA VAL A 91 19.57 4.00 -1.87
C VAL A 91 18.70 5.15 -1.37
N SER A 92 18.10 4.99 -0.19
CA SER A 92 17.23 6.03 0.36
C SER A 92 18.00 7.32 0.66
N ASP A 93 17.56 8.42 0.05
CA ASP A 93 18.00 9.79 0.36
C ASP A 93 17.23 10.37 1.56
N ALA A 94 15.98 9.94 1.77
CA ALA A 94 15.17 10.30 2.92
C ALA A 94 14.32 9.13 3.40
N THR A 95 14.36 8.87 4.71
CA THR A 95 13.54 7.83 5.35
C THR A 95 12.61 8.46 6.38
N ILE A 96 11.31 8.30 6.17
CA ILE A 96 10.28 8.69 7.12
C ILE A 96 9.94 7.48 7.98
N VAL A 97 10.11 7.62 9.29
CA VAL A 97 9.84 6.56 10.27
C VAL A 97 8.65 6.96 11.12
N THR A 98 7.62 6.12 11.16
CA THR A 98 6.45 6.29 12.02
C THR A 98 6.43 5.20 13.09
N GLU A 99 6.28 5.62 14.35
CA GLU A 99 6.13 4.75 15.51
C GLU A 99 4.90 5.17 16.31
N PHE A 100 4.34 4.22 17.05
CA PHE A 100 3.14 4.42 17.84
C PHE A 100 3.42 4.16 19.32
N GLU A 101 2.80 4.97 20.17
CA GLU A 101 2.89 4.79 21.61
C GLU A 101 1.88 3.74 22.09
N THR A 102 2.07 3.26 23.31
CA THR A 102 1.06 2.45 24.01
C THR A 102 -0.25 3.22 24.08
N GLN A 103 -1.35 2.58 23.70
CA GLN A 103 -2.68 3.16 23.82
C GLN A 103 -3.05 3.37 25.29
N ASP A 104 -3.48 4.58 25.64
CA ASP A 104 -3.98 4.94 26.96
C ASP A 104 -5.38 5.57 26.85
N GLY A 105 -6.32 5.10 27.66
CA GLY A 105 -7.69 5.62 27.66
C GLY A 105 -8.43 5.57 26.32
N GLY A 106 -8.07 4.66 25.41
CA GLY A 106 -8.64 4.60 24.05
C GLY A 106 -7.97 5.51 23.03
N VAL A 107 -6.93 6.23 23.44
CA VAL A 107 -6.16 7.16 22.60
C VAL A 107 -4.80 6.56 22.33
N GLN A 108 -4.43 6.47 21.05
CA GLN A 108 -3.08 6.11 20.63
C GLN A 108 -2.45 7.33 19.95
N THR A 109 -1.20 7.62 20.26
CA THR A 109 -0.43 8.69 19.60
C THR A 109 0.63 8.10 18.70
N PHE A 110 1.03 8.87 17.70
CA PHE A 110 2.08 8.51 16.77
C PHE A 110 3.17 9.57 16.74
N ARG A 111 4.37 9.17 16.33
CA ARG A 111 5.52 10.04 16.06
C ARG A 111 6.09 9.72 14.69
N MET A 112 6.17 10.72 13.82
CA MET A 112 6.85 10.64 12.52
C MET A 112 8.15 11.41 12.57
N ARG A 113 9.26 10.76 12.20
CA ARG A 113 10.60 11.35 12.13
C ARG A 113 11.18 11.22 10.73
N GLY A 114 12.17 12.05 10.40
CA GLY A 114 12.83 12.01 9.09
C GLY A 114 12.01 12.60 7.94
N VAL A 115 10.89 13.27 8.26
CA VAL A 115 10.07 13.97 7.26
C VAL A 115 10.87 15.15 6.68
N PRO A 116 11.10 15.19 5.35
CA PRO A 116 11.89 16.25 4.73
C PRO A 116 11.36 17.65 5.06
N GLY A 117 12.25 18.54 5.50
CA GLY A 117 11.90 19.93 5.84
C GLY A 117 11.11 20.12 7.14
N ALA A 118 10.93 19.07 7.95
CA ALA A 118 10.14 19.12 9.17
C ALA A 118 10.89 18.58 10.40
N GLY A 119 10.45 19.00 11.58
CA GLY A 119 10.78 18.31 12.83
C GLY A 119 9.94 17.05 13.01
N THR A 120 9.99 16.45 14.20
CA THR A 120 9.09 15.34 14.54
C THR A 120 7.63 15.80 14.47
N ILE A 121 6.79 15.08 13.73
CA ILE A 121 5.33 15.26 13.74
C ILE A 121 4.78 14.32 14.81
N THR A 122 3.97 14.84 15.73
CA THR A 122 3.27 14.03 16.74
C THR A 122 1.78 14.29 16.64
N GLY A 123 0.99 13.22 16.62
CA GLY A 123 -0.46 13.31 16.50
C GLY A 123 -1.18 12.15 17.18
N THR A 124 -2.51 12.18 17.07
CA THR A 124 -3.40 11.16 17.63
C THR A 124 -3.99 10.33 16.50
N VAL A 125 -4.01 9.01 16.67
CA VAL A 125 -4.61 8.07 15.72
C VAL A 125 -6.10 8.36 15.56
N SER A 126 -6.56 8.43 14.32
CA SER A 126 -7.97 8.68 13.98
C SER A 126 -8.73 7.36 13.91
N LEU A 127 -9.68 7.15 14.82
CA LEU A 127 -10.55 5.97 14.83
C LEU A 127 -11.85 6.17 14.04
N GLY A 128 -12.24 7.44 13.80
CA GLY A 128 -13.48 7.81 13.12
C GLY A 128 -13.25 8.36 11.70
N SER A 129 -14.35 8.83 11.10
CA SER A 129 -14.34 9.44 9.77
C SER A 129 -13.51 10.72 9.70
N ASP A 130 -13.52 11.51 10.79
CA ASP A 130 -12.79 12.77 10.85
C ASP A 130 -11.27 12.52 10.96
N ALA A 131 -10.49 13.35 10.25
CA ALA A 131 -9.04 13.24 10.24
C ALA A 131 -8.41 14.10 11.36
N ASN A 132 -7.66 13.47 12.26
CA ASN A 132 -6.75 14.17 13.17
C ASN A 132 -5.41 14.40 12.44
N VAL A 133 -5.31 15.52 11.71
CA VAL A 133 -4.07 15.90 11.00
C VAL A 133 -3.13 16.61 11.95
N ALA A 134 -1.91 16.09 12.09
CA ALA A 134 -0.82 16.72 12.81
C ALA A 134 0.12 17.46 11.84
N SER A 135 0.93 18.39 12.35
CA SER A 135 1.87 19.15 11.53
C SER A 135 3.17 19.44 12.24
N SER A 136 4.21 19.69 11.45
CA SER A 136 5.49 20.26 11.91
C SER A 136 6.05 21.11 10.77
N GLY A 137 6.06 22.43 10.96
CA GLY A 137 6.29 23.35 9.86
C GLY A 137 5.21 23.19 8.78
N ASP A 138 5.64 23.11 7.52
CA ASP A 138 4.75 22.93 6.37
C ASP A 138 4.36 21.46 6.13
N ALA A 139 4.97 20.51 6.83
CA ALA A 139 4.65 19.09 6.68
C ALA A 139 3.42 18.71 7.51
N LEU A 140 2.60 17.82 6.94
CA LEU A 140 1.41 17.25 7.55
C LEU A 140 1.59 15.75 7.74
N GLY A 141 1.03 15.21 8.82
CA GLY A 141 1.04 13.78 9.12
C GLY A 141 -0.32 13.31 9.63
N PHE A 142 -0.68 12.09 9.27
CA PHE A 142 -1.91 11.44 9.68
C PHE A 142 -1.68 9.94 9.89
N ALA A 143 -2.36 9.37 10.88
CA ALA A 143 -2.50 7.93 11.02
C ALA A 143 -3.92 7.59 11.50
N GLY A 144 -4.53 6.53 10.95
CA GLY A 144 -5.88 6.11 11.34
C GLY A 144 -6.55 5.15 10.37
N LEU A 145 -7.79 4.76 10.68
CA LEU A 145 -8.60 3.92 9.79
C LEU A 145 -9.01 4.70 8.54
N ARG A 146 -8.83 4.10 7.37
CA ARG A 146 -9.46 4.56 6.13
C ARG A 146 -10.04 3.37 5.39
N ASP A 147 -11.08 3.62 4.61
CA ASP A 147 -11.64 2.62 3.71
C ASP A 147 -10.52 1.99 2.88
N ASP A 148 -10.59 0.68 2.67
CA ASP A 148 -9.65 -0.01 1.81
C ASP A 148 -9.69 0.61 0.39
N HIS A 149 -8.52 1.04 -0.08
CA HIS A 149 -8.37 1.71 -1.37
C HIS A 149 -8.53 0.73 -2.55
N PHE A 150 -8.51 -0.59 -2.31
CA PHE A 150 -8.68 -1.59 -3.34
C PHE A 150 -10.14 -1.79 -3.71
N PHE A 151 -10.37 -2.04 -5.00
CA PHE A 151 -11.67 -2.43 -5.51
C PHE A 151 -11.57 -3.80 -6.16
N PHE A 152 -12.40 -4.75 -5.73
CA PHE A 152 -12.46 -6.06 -6.37
C PHE A 152 -13.88 -6.61 -6.50
N ASP A 153 -14.30 -6.85 -7.74
CA ASP A 153 -15.54 -7.57 -8.04
C ASP A 153 -15.31 -9.08 -7.96
N ALA A 154 -15.20 -9.57 -6.71
CA ALA A 154 -14.95 -10.98 -6.42
C ALA A 154 -16.06 -11.90 -6.95
N ASN A 155 -17.28 -11.41 -7.06
CA ASN A 155 -18.41 -12.17 -7.60
C ASN A 155 -18.27 -12.37 -9.11
N ALA A 156 -17.89 -11.31 -9.84
CA ALA A 156 -17.57 -11.42 -11.26
C ALA A 156 -16.39 -12.36 -11.52
N PHE A 157 -15.32 -12.25 -10.72
CA PHE A 157 -14.17 -13.15 -10.82
C PHE A 157 -14.55 -14.62 -10.62
N ARG A 158 -15.34 -14.93 -9.58
CA ARG A 158 -15.82 -16.29 -9.30
C ARG A 158 -16.73 -16.83 -10.41
N ALA A 159 -17.64 -16.00 -10.92
CA ALA A 159 -18.51 -16.39 -12.02
C ALA A 159 -17.72 -16.71 -13.31
N PHE A 160 -16.77 -15.84 -13.66
CA PHE A 160 -15.92 -16.02 -14.84
C PHE A 160 -15.04 -17.28 -14.74
N THR A 161 -14.42 -17.51 -13.59
CA THR A 161 -13.57 -18.69 -13.37
C THR A 161 -14.37 -19.99 -13.36
N ALA A 162 -15.60 -19.97 -12.85
CA ALA A 162 -16.51 -21.13 -12.88
C ALA A 162 -17.05 -21.42 -14.29
N SER A 163 -17.34 -20.39 -15.09
CA SER A 163 -17.86 -20.52 -16.46
C SER A 163 -17.37 -19.37 -17.33
N PRO A 164 -16.24 -19.54 -18.03
CA PRO A 164 -15.66 -18.48 -18.85
C PRO A 164 -16.63 -17.96 -19.91
N CYS A 165 -16.59 -16.65 -20.15
CA CYS A 165 -17.43 -15.93 -21.09
C CYS A 165 -16.58 -14.89 -21.83
N VAL A 166 -17.13 -14.22 -22.85
CA VAL A 166 -16.53 -12.98 -23.36
C VAL A 166 -16.97 -11.84 -22.43
N PRO A 167 -16.07 -11.21 -21.66
CA PRO A 167 -16.48 -10.20 -20.69
C PRO A 167 -16.96 -8.92 -21.37
N THR A 168 -17.91 -8.23 -20.74
CA THR A 168 -18.39 -6.92 -21.20
C THR A 168 -17.64 -5.76 -20.55
N ALA A 169 -17.16 -5.94 -19.32
CA ALA A 169 -16.29 -5.01 -18.60
C ALA A 169 -15.55 -5.75 -17.47
N GLY A 170 -14.23 -5.59 -17.36
CA GLY A 170 -13.42 -6.39 -16.42
C GLY A 170 -13.60 -7.89 -16.67
N LEU A 171 -13.93 -8.65 -15.61
CA LEU A 171 -14.24 -10.08 -15.68
C LEU A 171 -15.74 -10.38 -15.71
N ARG A 172 -16.59 -9.39 -15.99
CA ARG A 172 -18.05 -9.53 -15.89
C ARG A 172 -18.63 -10.18 -17.13
N CYS A 173 -19.38 -11.26 -16.94
CA CYS A 173 -20.15 -11.88 -18.01
C CYS A 173 -21.41 -11.08 -18.36
N PRO A 174 -21.94 -11.24 -19.59
CA PRO A 174 -23.24 -10.68 -19.93
C PRO A 174 -24.32 -11.10 -18.92
N GLY A 175 -25.10 -10.14 -18.42
CA GLY A 175 -26.21 -10.40 -17.50
C GLY A 175 -25.86 -10.47 -16.00
N THR A 176 -24.62 -10.17 -15.60
CA THR A 176 -24.20 -10.24 -14.18
C THR A 176 -24.22 -8.91 -13.41
N GLY A 177 -24.75 -7.82 -13.99
CA GLY A 177 -24.54 -6.45 -13.48
C GLY A 177 -25.18 -6.18 -12.15
N ASP A 178 -24.82 -5.21 -11.31
CA ASP A 178 -23.79 -4.17 -11.32
C ASP A 178 -22.49 -4.62 -10.61
N PRO A 179 -21.36 -3.88 -10.66
CA PRO A 179 -20.14 -4.36 -10.06
C PRO A 179 -20.21 -4.18 -8.54
N THR A 180 -19.74 -5.18 -7.78
CA THR A 180 -19.72 -5.13 -6.31
C THR A 180 -18.30 -4.93 -5.80
N ASN A 181 -18.08 -4.06 -4.81
CA ASN A 181 -16.77 -3.98 -4.14
C ASN A 181 -16.72 -4.98 -2.98
N PHE A 182 -15.92 -6.03 -3.11
CA PHE A 182 -15.66 -6.97 -2.01
C PHE A 182 -15.11 -6.26 -0.76
N PHE A 183 -14.31 -5.22 -0.95
CA PHE A 183 -13.68 -4.46 0.13
C PHE A 183 -14.51 -3.28 0.64
N GLY A 184 -15.71 -3.01 0.07
CA GLY A 184 -16.50 -1.79 0.28
C GLY A 184 -17.12 -1.58 1.67
N ALA A 185 -16.66 -2.32 2.68
CA ALA A 185 -17.05 -2.17 4.09
C ALA A 185 -15.86 -2.41 5.04
N PHE A 186 -14.66 -2.51 4.50
CA PHE A 186 -13.45 -2.79 5.26
C PHE A 186 -12.55 -1.56 5.31
N ASN A 187 -11.81 -1.44 6.40
CA ASN A 187 -10.78 -0.43 6.56
C ASN A 187 -9.39 -1.07 6.55
N THR A 188 -8.40 -0.24 6.27
CA THR A 188 -6.98 -0.49 6.52
C THR A 188 -6.43 0.52 7.52
N ALA A 189 -5.37 0.16 8.24
CA ALA A 189 -4.64 1.08 9.10
C ALA A 189 -3.71 1.92 8.21
N THR A 190 -4.04 3.20 8.02
CA THR A 190 -3.38 4.06 7.03
C THR A 190 -2.50 5.10 7.70
N ILE A 191 -1.28 5.27 7.18
CA ILE A 191 -0.32 6.31 7.57
C ILE A 191 -0.07 7.20 6.35
N VAL A 192 -0.21 8.52 6.52
CA VAL A 192 -0.02 9.52 5.46
C VAL A 192 0.95 10.59 5.92
N VAL A 193 1.85 11.00 5.05
CA VAL A 193 2.69 12.19 5.24
C VAL A 193 2.67 13.05 3.97
N GLU A 194 2.53 14.35 4.14
CA GLU A 194 2.50 15.32 3.04
C GLU A 194 3.47 16.47 3.31
N PHE A 195 4.43 16.72 2.41
CA PHE A 195 5.47 17.74 2.57
C PHE A 195 5.88 18.37 1.24
N PRO A 196 6.52 19.56 1.23
CA PRO A 196 7.01 20.18 -0.01
C PRO A 196 8.02 19.30 -0.74
N ILE A 197 7.86 19.12 -2.06
CA ILE A 197 8.79 18.32 -2.88
C ILE A 197 10.22 18.87 -2.81
N THR A 198 10.36 20.20 -2.76
CA THR A 198 11.66 20.89 -2.66
C THR A 198 12.35 20.73 -1.31
N ALA A 199 11.70 20.09 -0.33
CA ALA A 199 12.35 19.72 0.92
C ALA A 199 13.19 18.44 0.79
N LEU A 200 13.00 17.67 -0.29
CA LEU A 200 13.79 16.47 -0.56
C LEU A 200 15.24 16.82 -0.89
N PRO A 201 16.21 16.00 -0.43
CA PRO A 201 17.61 16.14 -0.84
C PRO A 201 17.73 16.18 -2.37
N GLY A 202 18.59 17.06 -2.89
CA GLY A 202 18.86 17.12 -4.34
C GLY A 202 17.75 17.72 -5.23
N ILE A 203 16.56 18.03 -4.69
CA ILE A 203 15.43 18.55 -5.46
C ILE A 203 15.29 20.07 -5.28
N SER A 204 15.41 20.83 -6.37
CA SER A 204 15.33 22.30 -6.35
C SER A 204 13.99 22.86 -6.83
N ALA A 205 13.19 22.06 -7.54
CA ALA A 205 11.86 22.43 -8.03
C ALA A 205 10.91 21.22 -7.98
N ALA A 206 9.60 21.48 -7.82
CA ALA A 206 8.60 20.44 -7.60
C ALA A 206 8.28 19.55 -8.82
N ASP A 207 8.72 19.94 -10.01
CA ASP A 207 8.56 19.23 -11.27
C ASP A 207 9.86 18.62 -11.79
N GLN A 208 10.91 18.63 -10.96
CA GLN A 208 12.22 18.11 -11.31
C GLN A 208 12.39 16.64 -10.90
N GLY A 209 12.96 15.85 -11.81
CA GLY A 209 13.49 14.52 -11.50
C GLY A 209 12.43 13.42 -11.42
N VAL A 210 12.88 12.26 -10.93
CA VAL A 210 12.05 11.10 -10.64
C VAL A 210 12.21 10.80 -9.16
N ILE A 211 11.11 10.47 -8.49
CA ILE A 211 11.10 10.11 -7.07
C ILE A 211 10.69 8.64 -6.98
N HIS A 212 11.57 7.81 -6.44
CA HIS A 212 11.32 6.41 -6.17
C HIS A 212 10.91 6.25 -4.70
N VAL A 213 9.88 5.45 -4.45
CA VAL A 213 9.32 5.26 -3.11
C VAL A 213 9.04 3.79 -2.88
N TRP A 214 9.40 3.30 -1.68
CA TRP A 214 9.00 1.98 -1.20
C TRP A 214 8.75 2.02 0.31
N GLY A 215 8.06 1.00 0.82
CA GLY A 215 7.72 0.87 2.24
C GLY A 215 8.39 -0.34 2.88
N LYS A 216 8.62 -0.27 4.19
CA LYS A 216 9.01 -1.42 5.01
C LYS A 216 8.45 -1.28 6.42
N THR A 217 7.99 -2.39 6.96
CA THR A 217 7.59 -2.51 8.36
C THR A 217 8.60 -3.36 9.12
N PHE A 218 8.73 -3.10 10.41
CA PHE A 218 9.59 -3.86 11.30
C PHE A 218 8.82 -4.16 12.58
N GLU A 219 8.81 -5.44 12.95
CA GLU A 219 8.38 -5.91 14.27
C GLU A 219 9.56 -5.86 15.24
N GLY A 220 9.29 -5.44 16.48
CA GLY A 220 10.28 -5.24 17.52
C GLY A 220 11.00 -3.90 17.43
N MET A 221 11.26 -3.30 18.59
CA MET A 221 12.15 -2.15 18.76
C MET A 221 13.63 -2.53 18.81
#